data_AF-A0A2E6X6M2-F1
#
_entry.id   AF-A0A2E6X6M2-F1
#
_cell.length_a   1.000
_cell.length_b   1.000
_cell.length_c   1.000
_cell.angle_alpha   90.00
_cell.angle_beta   90.00
_cell.angle_gamma   90.00
#
_symmetry.space_group_name_H-M   'P 1'
#
loop_
_entity.id
_entity.type
_entity.pdbx_description
1 polymer ?
#
loop_
_entity_poly.entity_id
_entity_poly.type
_entity_poly.pdbx_seq_one_letter_code
_entity_poly.pdbx_strand_id
1 'polypeptide(L)'
;MRFRIDYNPKNENWEVKDSLCSDQVVGSHINAFSAQTHRKYEEALWEKFDTETQEVHVEHWCLFYSLDKNTALSSNSISTIATQ
;
A
#
# COMPACT_ATOMS: atom_id res chain seq x y z
N MET A 1 -5.59 14.92 -3.03
CA MET A 1 -4.76 14.45 -1.90
C MET A 1 -4.33 13.03 -2.25
N ARG A 2 -3.04 12.81 -2.53
CA ARG A 2 -2.51 11.56 -3.13
C ARG A 2 -2.62 10.38 -2.18
N PHE A 3 -2.20 10.59 -0.95
CA PHE A 3 -2.18 9.58 0.09
C PHE A 3 -3.32 9.82 1.08
N ARG A 4 -3.92 8.75 1.60
CA ARG A 4 -4.94 8.80 2.65
C ARG A 4 -4.57 7.87 3.80
N ILE A 5 -5.24 8.05 4.93
CA ILE A 5 -5.04 7.22 6.11
C ILE A 5 -6.38 6.58 6.46
N ASP A 6 -6.42 5.26 6.39
CA ASP A 6 -7.60 4.47 6.73
C ASP A 6 -7.29 3.59 7.94
N TYR A 7 -8.23 3.42 8.86
CA TYR A 7 -8.11 2.39 9.89
C TYR A 7 -8.54 1.03 9.30
N ASN A 8 -7.70 0.02 9.45
CA ASN A 8 -8.01 -1.36 9.08
C ASN A 8 -8.41 -2.16 10.33
N PRO A 9 -9.72 -2.43 10.51
CA PRO A 9 -10.22 -3.11 11.71
C PRO A 9 -9.82 -4.59 11.79
N LYS A 10 -9.36 -5.22 10.70
CA LYS A 10 -8.94 -6.62 10.73
C LYS A 10 -7.61 -6.82 11.45
N ASN A 11 -6.73 -5.83 11.34
CA ASN A 11 -5.36 -5.87 11.86
C ASN A 11 -5.14 -4.85 12.97
N GLU A 12 -6.18 -4.13 13.37
CA GLU A 12 -6.17 -3.04 14.36
C GLU A 12 -5.12 -1.94 14.08
N ASN A 13 -4.81 -1.71 12.80
CA ASN A 13 -3.75 -0.79 12.36
C ASN A 13 -4.31 0.37 11.52
N TRP A 14 -3.53 1.43 11.42
CA TRP A 14 -3.72 2.57 10.53
C TRP A 14 -2.86 2.42 9.29
N GLU A 15 -3.49 2.43 8.13
CA GLU A 15 -2.86 2.21 6.83
C GLU A 15 -2.75 3.51 6.05
N VAL A 16 -1.54 3.83 5.58
CA VAL A 16 -1.33 4.87 4.58
C VAL A 16 -1.58 4.25 3.22
N LYS A 17 -2.50 4.82 2.43
CA LYS A 17 -2.91 4.29 1.13
C LYS A 17 -2.68 5.28 0.01
N ASP A 18 -2.30 4.73 -1.13
CA ASP A 18 -2.10 5.41 -2.40
C ASP A 18 -3.39 5.36 -3.24
N SER A 19 -3.96 6.54 -3.57
CA SER A 19 -5.25 6.64 -4.27
C SER A 19 -5.22 6.38 -5.78
N LEU A 20 -4.06 6.40 -6.45
CA LEU A 20 -3.95 6.11 -7.88
C LEU A 20 -3.70 4.61 -8.12
N CYS A 21 -3.13 3.90 -7.15
CA CYS A 21 -2.93 2.45 -7.17
C CYS A 21 -4.08 1.69 -6.49
N SER A 22 -5.35 2.03 -6.79
CA SER A 22 -6.52 1.32 -6.24
C SER A 22 -6.52 1.18 -4.71
N ASP A 23 -6.17 2.27 -4.00
CA ASP A 23 -6.09 2.32 -2.54
C ASP A 23 -5.10 1.31 -1.94
N GLN A 24 -3.98 1.11 -2.61
CA GLN A 24 -2.92 0.23 -2.15
C GLN A 24 -2.28 0.77 -0.87
N VAL A 25 -2.03 -0.13 0.09
CA VAL A 25 -1.34 0.18 1.34
C VAL A 25 0.15 0.36 1.07
N VAL A 26 0.70 1.52 1.40
CA VAL A 26 2.13 1.86 1.30
C VAL A 26 2.79 2.00 2.67
N GLY A 27 2.00 2.02 3.75
CA GLY A 27 2.46 2.00 5.13
C GLY A 27 1.39 1.44 6.06
N SER A 28 1.79 0.73 7.11
CA SER A 28 0.89 0.15 8.12
C SER A 28 1.46 0.38 9.51
N HIS A 29 0.68 0.99 10.39
CA HIS A 29 1.15 1.48 11.68
C HIS A 29 0.14 1.23 12.79
N ILE A 30 0.61 1.04 14.02
CA ILE A 30 -0.25 0.73 15.17
C ILE A 30 -1.11 1.94 15.59
N ASN A 31 -0.69 3.17 15.32
CA ASN A 31 -1.42 4.38 15.72
C ASN A 31 -1.55 5.41 14.59
N ALA A 32 -2.57 6.27 14.71
CA ALA A 32 -2.88 7.29 13.72
C ALA A 32 -1.79 8.35 13.55
N PHE A 33 -1.05 8.67 14.62
CA PHE A 33 -0.05 9.73 14.60
C PHE A 33 1.16 9.37 13.73
N SER A 34 1.67 8.14 13.85
CA SER A 34 2.75 7.66 12.99
C SER A 34 2.30 7.52 11.54
N ALA A 35 1.10 7.00 11.29
CA ALA A 35 0.52 6.96 9.95
C ALA A 35 0.39 8.37 9.34
N GLN A 36 0.01 9.37 10.13
CA GLN A 36 -0.05 10.77 9.69
C GLN A 36 1.33 11.34 9.37
N THR A 37 2.33 11.00 10.18
CA THR A 37 3.71 11.44 9.94
C THR A 37 4.26 10.83 8.65
N HIS A 38 4.05 9.53 8.43
CA HIS A 38 4.46 8.86 7.19
C HIS A 38 3.73 9.44 5.98
N ARG A 39 2.40 9.62 6.03
CA ARG A 39 1.65 10.25 4.93
C ARG A 39 2.24 11.61 4.54
N LYS A 40 2.55 12.48 5.52
CA LYS A 40 3.16 13.80 5.25
C LYS A 40 4.54 13.69 4.60
N TYR A 41 5.33 12.70 5.01
CA TYR A 41 6.63 12.43 4.41
C TYR A 41 6.50 12.02 2.93
N GLU A 42 5.60 11.09 2.62
CA GLU A 42 5.35 10.66 1.23
C GLU A 42 4.80 11.79 0.37
N GLU A 43 3.89 12.62 0.91
CA GLU A 43 3.39 13.81 0.20
C GLU A 43 4.52 14.80 -0.12
N ALA A 44 5.41 15.06 0.84
CA ALA A 44 6.54 15.96 0.64
C ALA A 44 7.60 15.41 -0.32
N LEU A 45 7.79 14.09 -0.36
CA LEU A 45 8.65 13.45 -1.37
C LEU A 45 8.04 13.55 -2.77
N TRP A 46 6.73 13.26 -2.87
CA TRP A 46 6.00 13.33 -4.13
C TRP A 46 6.13 14.71 -4.78
N GLU A 47 5.93 15.78 -4.02
CA GLU A 47 6.05 17.16 -4.53
C GLU A 47 7.47 17.55 -4.98
N LYS A 48 8.49 16.80 -4.56
CA LYS A 48 9.89 17.02 -4.97
C LYS A 48 10.28 16.25 -6.23
N PHE A 49 9.56 15.20 -6.57
CA PHE A 49 9.81 14.43 -7.79
C PHE A 49 9.26 15.17 -9.01
N ASP A 50 10.00 15.10 -10.13
CA ASP A 50 9.46 15.51 -11.42
C ASP A 50 8.37 14.52 -11.90
N THR A 51 7.61 14.93 -12.92
CA THR A 51 6.46 14.14 -13.40
C THR A 51 6.87 12.74 -13.88
N GLU A 52 8.02 12.60 -14.53
CA GLU A 52 8.50 11.29 -15.02
C GLU A 52 8.86 10.36 -13.86
N THR A 53 9.57 10.88 -12.85
CA THR A 53 9.91 10.14 -11.63
C THR A 53 8.65 9.78 -10.85
N GLN A 54 7.67 10.67 -10.78
CA GLN A 54 6.37 10.42 -10.18
C GLN A 54 5.66 9.25 -10.84
N GLU A 55 5.59 9.21 -12.17
CA GLU A 55 4.96 8.13 -12.94
C GLU A 55 5.64 6.78 -12.70
N VAL A 56 6.97 6.74 -12.79
CA VAL A 56 7.76 5.53 -12.51
C VAL A 56 7.54 5.04 -11.08
N HIS A 57 7.46 5.97 -10.12
CA HIS A 57 7.20 5.64 -8.73
C HIS A 57 5.81 5.01 -8.54
N VAL A 58 4.77 5.58 -9.18
CA VAL A 58 3.40 5.01 -9.14
C VAL A 58 3.40 3.60 -9.71
N GLU A 59 3.97 3.40 -10.90
CA GLU A 59 4.00 2.09 -11.55
C GLU A 59 4.70 1.05 -10.69
N HIS A 60 5.85 1.41 -10.10
CA HIS A 60 6.60 0.51 -9.24
C HIS A 60 5.81 0.04 -8.02
N TRP A 61 5.13 0.97 -7.31
CA TRP A 61 4.28 0.61 -6.17
C TRP A 61 3.10 -0.26 -6.61
N CYS A 62 2.36 0.18 -7.63
CA CYS A 62 1.22 -0.55 -8.20
C CYS A 62 1.61 -2.01 -8.54
N LEU A 63 2.76 -2.22 -9.17
CA LEU A 63 3.24 -3.55 -9.54
C LEU A 63 3.67 -4.37 -8.33
N PHE A 64 4.48 -3.81 -7.41
CA PHE A 64 5.04 -4.55 -6.27
C PHE A 64 3.96 -5.17 -5.38
N TYR A 65 2.92 -4.42 -5.01
CA TYR A 65 1.86 -4.97 -4.15
C TYR A 65 0.80 -5.76 -4.92
N SER A 66 0.64 -5.53 -6.23
CA SER A 66 -0.16 -6.45 -7.04
C SER A 66 0.46 -7.84 -7.05
N LEU A 67 1.79 -7.92 -7.12
CA LEU A 67 2.52 -9.18 -6.96
C LEU A 67 2.39 -9.76 -5.55
N ASP A 68 2.54 -8.96 -4.49
CA ASP A 68 2.37 -9.43 -3.11
C ASP A 68 0.97 -10.02 -2.85
N LYS A 69 -0.09 -9.33 -3.29
CA LYS A 69 -1.47 -9.85 -3.21
C LYS A 69 -1.68 -11.13 -4.02
N ASN A 70 -1.09 -11.24 -5.20
CA ASN A 70 -1.17 -12.46 -6.01
C ASN A 70 -0.43 -13.63 -5.35
N THR A 71 0.65 -13.36 -4.63
CA THR A 71 1.41 -14.38 -3.87
C THR A 71 0.64 -14.83 -2.63
N ALA A 72 -0.06 -13.93 -1.95
CA ALA A 72 -0.97 -14.26 -0.85
C ALA A 72 -2.21 -15.06 -1.32
N LEU A 73 -2.75 -14.76 -2.51
CA LEU A 73 -3.87 -15.49 -3.12
C LEU A 73 -3.48 -16.90 -3.61
N SER A 74 -2.28 -17.06 -4.19
CA SER A 74 -1.80 -18.38 -4.63
C SER A 74 -1.50 -19.32 -3.46
N SER A 75 -1.06 -18.78 -2.32
CA SER A 75 -0.79 -19.55 -1.10
C SER A 75 -2.04 -20.18 -0.48
N ASN A 76 -3.20 -19.52 -0.59
CA ASN A 76 -4.49 -20.06 -0.15
C ASN A 76 -5.10 -21.11 -1.11
N SER A 77 -4.62 -21.15 -2.36
CA SER A 77 -5.12 -22.11 -3.35
C SER A 77 -4.39 -23.46 -3.28
N ILE A 78 -3.15 -23.49 -2.80
CA ILE A 78 -2.33 -24.71 -2.70
C ILE A 78 -2.78 -25.61 -1.53
N SER A 79 -3.30 -25.02 -0.43
CA SER A 79 -3.82 -25.80 0.70
C SER A 79 -5.12 -26.58 0.39
N THR A 80 -5.85 -26.20 -0.65
CA THR A 80 -7.12 -26.85 -1.03
C THR A 80 -6.90 -28.10 -1.91
N ILE A 81 -5.73 -28.25 -2.55
CA ILE A 81 -5.42 -29.40 -3.42
C ILE A 81 -4.81 -30.57 -2.61
N ALA A 82 -4.25 -30.31 -1.42
CA ALA A 82 -3.60 -31.33 -0.60
C ALA A 82 -4.56 -32.15 0.29
N THR A 83 -5.89 -32.02 0.13
CA THR A 83 -6.90 -32.72 0.97
C THR A 83 -8.00 -33.45 0.19
N GLN A 84 -7.73 -33.88 -1.05
CA GLN A 84 -8.56 -34.88 -1.73
C GLN A 84 -7.91 -36.25 -1.76
#